data_AF-A0A9E3FB00-F1
#
_entry.id   AF-A0A9E3FB00-F1
#
_cell.length_a   1.000
_cell.length_b   1.000
_cell.length_c   1.000
_cell.angle_alpha   90.00
_cell.angle_beta   90.00
_cell.angle_gamma   90.00
#
_symmetry.space_group_name_H-M   'P 1'
#
loop_
_entity.id
_entity.type
_entity.pdbx_description
1 polymer ?
#
loop_
_entity_poly.entity_id
_entity_poly.type
_entity_poly.pdbx_seq_one_letter_code
_entity_poly.pdbx_strand_id
1 'polypeptide(L)'
;MKLFIASAALACFLCVMGCNNGALRSGAASLAAAVEQAPKDTYVLSTDSKKDKTKSLPVPFSHVNHTTKNYSVDGTKPIGCVECHHTDQPAAEAAKHPPLKSAHPADRTVTLTAETVKDAKTPEVPTCRACHAQEGDKPKLLAAIPEVTYEGDTDPTVLTNELAYHNNCNGCHDKATELRKLKTAPTNNECAKCHTGAK
;
A
#
# COMPACT_ATOMS: atom_id res chain seq x y z
N MET A 1 -46.50 -38.81 -74.82
CA MET A 1 -45.90 -40.16 -74.91
C MET A 1 -44.40 -40.01 -74.75
N LYS A 2 -43.79 -40.61 -73.71
CA LYS A 2 -42.33 -40.83 -73.54
C LYS A 2 -41.46 -39.56 -73.34
N LEU A 3 -40.41 -39.52 -72.54
CA LEU A 3 -39.88 -40.33 -71.44
C LEU A 3 -38.69 -39.52 -70.85
N PHE A 4 -38.40 -39.74 -69.57
CA PHE A 4 -37.19 -39.44 -68.78
C PHE A 4 -35.93 -38.86 -69.46
N ILE A 5 -35.28 -37.88 -68.80
CA ILE A 5 -33.87 -38.00 -68.35
C ILE A 5 -33.72 -37.33 -66.98
N ALA A 6 -33.05 -38.04 -66.08
CA ALA A 6 -32.76 -37.71 -64.70
C ALA A 6 -31.38 -37.03 -64.53
N SER A 7 -31.18 -36.49 -63.32
CA SER A 7 -29.90 -36.38 -62.60
C SER A 7 -28.88 -35.32 -63.02
N ALA A 8 -28.59 -34.40 -62.11
CA ALA A 8 -27.28 -34.20 -61.47
C ALA A 8 -27.06 -32.73 -61.06
N ALA A 9 -27.21 -32.41 -59.77
CA ALA A 9 -26.60 -31.23 -59.17
C ALA A 9 -26.47 -31.44 -57.65
N LEU A 10 -25.65 -32.42 -57.28
CA LEU A 10 -24.95 -32.46 -56.00
C LEU A 10 -23.66 -31.64 -56.17
N ALA A 11 -23.24 -30.96 -55.09
CA ALA A 11 -21.97 -30.26 -54.89
C ALA A 11 -21.93 -28.75 -55.17
N CYS A 12 -22.33 -27.97 -54.15
CA CYS A 12 -21.61 -26.77 -53.71
C CYS A 12 -22.04 -26.41 -52.28
N PHE A 13 -21.68 -27.27 -51.33
CA PHE A 13 -21.80 -26.97 -49.90
C PHE A 13 -20.52 -27.46 -49.21
N LEU A 14 -19.45 -26.67 -49.31
CA LEU A 14 -18.22 -26.77 -48.53
C LEU A 14 -17.27 -25.67 -49.03
N CYS A 15 -17.31 -24.49 -48.39
CA CYS A 15 -16.20 -23.52 -48.33
C CYS A 15 -16.57 -22.25 -47.56
N VAL A 16 -16.97 -22.34 -46.28
CA VAL A 16 -16.73 -21.25 -45.29
C VAL A 16 -16.65 -21.84 -43.88
N MET A 17 -15.57 -22.56 -43.55
CA MET A 17 -15.14 -22.74 -42.17
C MET A 17 -13.65 -22.44 -42.12
N GLY A 18 -13.34 -21.17 -41.89
CA GLY A 18 -11.98 -20.69 -41.73
C GLY A 18 -12.01 -19.31 -41.10
N CYS A 19 -11.42 -19.21 -39.91
CA CYS A 19 -11.05 -17.98 -39.22
C CYS A 19 -12.18 -17.22 -38.49
N ASN A 20 -12.54 -17.66 -37.28
CA ASN A 20 -12.67 -16.71 -36.17
C ASN A 20 -12.59 -17.36 -34.77
N ASN A 21 -11.48 -18.01 -34.46
CA ASN A 21 -11.16 -18.44 -33.08
C ASN A 21 -10.34 -17.38 -32.30
N GLY A 22 -10.15 -16.18 -32.85
CA GLY A 22 -9.36 -15.11 -32.23
C GLY A 22 -10.12 -14.21 -31.24
N ALA A 23 -11.45 -14.19 -31.27
CA ALA A 23 -12.25 -13.22 -30.51
C ALA A 23 -12.72 -13.70 -29.11
N LEU A 24 -12.55 -14.98 -28.77
CA LEU A 24 -12.97 -15.54 -27.47
C LEU A 24 -11.82 -15.71 -26.46
N ARG A 25 -10.57 -15.39 -26.83
CA ARG A 25 -9.41 -15.44 -25.92
C ARG A 25 -9.03 -14.10 -25.29
N SER A 26 -9.58 -12.98 -25.77
CA SER A 26 -9.26 -11.65 -25.25
C SER A 26 -10.05 -11.25 -24.00
N GLY A 27 -11.08 -12.02 -23.60
CA GLY A 27 -11.88 -11.75 -22.41
C GLY A 27 -11.36 -12.38 -21.11
N ALA A 28 -10.51 -13.42 -21.20
CA ALA A 28 -9.97 -14.12 -20.03
C ALA A 28 -8.61 -13.56 -19.57
N ALA A 29 -7.88 -12.87 -20.45
CA ALA A 29 -6.61 -12.23 -20.11
C ALA A 29 -6.78 -10.91 -19.33
N SER A 30 -7.99 -10.34 -19.27
CA SER A 30 -8.27 -9.09 -18.54
C SER A 30 -8.63 -9.29 -17.06
N LEU A 31 -8.77 -10.54 -16.58
CA LEU A 31 -9.00 -10.83 -15.15
C LEU A 31 -7.71 -11.26 -14.40
N ALA A 32 -6.61 -11.50 -15.12
CA ALA A 32 -5.33 -11.89 -14.49
C ALA A 32 -4.43 -10.69 -14.13
N ALA A 33 -4.85 -9.46 -14.42
CA ALA A 33 -4.11 -8.23 -14.12
C ALA A 33 -4.50 -7.57 -12.78
N ALA A 34 -5.20 -8.29 -11.89
CA ALA A 34 -5.68 -7.76 -10.60
C ALA A 34 -4.89 -8.29 -9.38
N VAL A 35 -3.58 -8.51 -9.51
CA VAL A 35 -2.72 -8.98 -8.39
C VAL A 35 -1.43 -8.16 -8.23
N GLU A 36 -1.29 -7.02 -8.92
CA GLU A 36 -0.05 -6.21 -8.83
C GLU A 36 0.08 -5.36 -7.56
N GLN A 37 -1.00 -5.17 -6.79
CA GLN A 37 -0.99 -4.34 -5.58
C GLN A 37 -0.97 -5.14 -4.27
N ALA A 38 -0.85 -6.48 -4.32
CA ALA A 38 -0.75 -7.27 -3.09
C ALA A 38 0.55 -6.91 -2.35
N PRO A 39 0.48 -6.43 -1.08
CA PRO A 39 1.67 -6.07 -0.34
C PRO A 39 2.54 -7.31 -0.13
N LYS A 40 3.86 -7.12 -0.19
CA LYS A 40 4.79 -8.15 0.27
C LYS A 40 4.55 -8.34 1.76
N ASP A 41 4.70 -9.56 2.27
CA ASP A 41 4.61 -9.73 3.71
C ASP A 41 5.77 -9.00 4.39
N THR A 42 7.00 -9.33 4.04
CA THR A 42 8.18 -8.75 4.70
C THR A 42 8.78 -7.60 3.90
N TYR A 43 9.01 -6.48 4.56
CA TYR A 43 9.80 -5.34 4.11
C TYR A 43 11.00 -5.16 5.04
N VAL A 44 12.07 -4.56 4.52
CA VAL A 44 13.18 -4.04 5.34
C VAL A 44 13.10 -2.52 5.28
N LEU A 45 12.75 -1.91 6.41
CA LEU A 45 12.64 -0.46 6.56
C LEU A 45 13.96 0.12 7.09
N SER A 46 14.06 1.45 7.08
CA SER A 46 15.15 2.20 7.71
C SER A 46 16.57 1.83 7.23
N THR A 47 16.72 1.39 5.97
CA THR A 47 18.05 1.10 5.39
C THR A 47 18.84 2.36 5.02
N ASP A 48 18.18 3.52 5.05
CA ASP A 48 18.69 4.81 4.61
C ASP A 48 18.14 5.99 5.45
N SER A 49 17.89 5.77 6.74
CA SER A 49 17.34 6.82 7.60
C SER A 49 18.37 7.85 8.06
N LYS A 50 19.66 7.52 7.90
CA LYS A 50 20.80 8.41 8.19
C LYS A 50 21.64 8.64 6.93
N LYS A 51 22.19 9.86 6.80
CA LYS A 51 23.17 10.23 5.75
C LYS A 51 24.36 9.27 5.71
N ASP A 52 24.86 8.89 6.88
CA ASP A 52 25.79 7.77 7.01
C ASP A 52 24.99 6.47 7.08
N LYS A 53 24.86 5.78 5.94
CA LYS A 53 24.11 4.53 5.83
C LYS A 53 24.64 3.43 6.74
N THR A 54 25.92 3.49 7.12
CA THR A 54 26.49 2.52 8.08
C THR A 54 25.92 2.68 9.49
N LYS A 55 25.26 3.81 9.78
CA LYS A 55 24.54 4.09 11.03
C LYS A 55 23.04 3.84 10.93
N SER A 56 22.53 3.48 9.76
CA SER A 56 21.15 3.04 9.59
C SER A 56 21.06 1.56 9.96
N LEU A 57 20.17 1.22 10.90
CA LEU A 57 19.94 -0.16 11.33
C LEU A 57 18.65 -0.68 10.68
N PRO A 58 18.72 -1.73 9.85
CA PRO A 58 17.55 -2.24 9.15
C PRO A 58 16.49 -2.78 10.12
N VAL A 59 15.22 -2.51 9.80
CA VAL A 59 14.07 -2.97 10.58
C VAL A 59 13.24 -3.94 9.74
N PRO A 60 13.18 -5.23 10.09
CA PRO A 60 12.25 -6.15 9.45
C PRO A 60 10.80 -5.79 9.84
N PHE A 61 9.94 -5.59 8.85
CA PHE A 61 8.54 -5.24 9.03
C PHE A 61 7.65 -6.25 8.30
N SER A 62 6.66 -6.81 9.00
CA SER A 62 5.66 -7.70 8.38
C SER A 62 4.33 -6.96 8.19
N HIS A 63 3.99 -6.64 6.95
CA HIS A 63 2.73 -6.03 6.59
C HIS A 63 1.56 -6.96 6.89
N VAL A 64 1.68 -8.26 6.59
CA VAL A 64 0.59 -9.22 6.82
C VAL A 64 0.25 -9.30 8.31
N ASN A 65 1.24 -9.34 9.19
CA ASN A 65 0.97 -9.37 10.63
C ASN A 65 0.21 -8.12 11.09
N HIS A 66 0.58 -6.93 10.62
CA HIS A 66 -0.08 -5.68 11.02
C HIS A 66 -1.51 -5.58 10.45
N THR A 67 -1.79 -6.17 9.28
CA THR A 67 -3.14 -6.09 8.68
C THR A 67 -4.05 -7.28 8.94
N THR A 68 -3.56 -8.36 9.53
CA THR A 68 -4.36 -9.59 9.75
C THR A 68 -4.46 -10.02 11.21
N LYS A 69 -3.49 -9.67 12.06
CA LYS A 69 -3.53 -9.99 13.48
C LYS A 69 -4.18 -8.85 14.26
N ASN A 70 -4.71 -9.15 15.44
CA ASN A 70 -5.34 -8.16 16.31
C ASN A 70 -4.31 -7.28 17.03
N TYR A 71 -3.62 -6.44 16.25
CA TYR A 71 -2.55 -5.54 16.67
C TYR A 71 -2.97 -4.08 16.77
N SER A 72 -4.25 -3.76 16.61
CA SER A 72 -4.78 -2.46 17.06
C SER A 72 -4.40 -2.19 18.53
N VAL A 73 -4.43 -0.91 18.90
CA VAL A 73 -4.04 -0.44 20.24
C VAL A 73 -4.77 -1.20 21.35
N ASP A 74 -6.07 -1.46 21.20
CA ASP A 74 -6.88 -2.23 22.16
C ASP A 74 -6.75 -3.77 21.99
N GLY A 75 -6.20 -4.23 20.88
CA GLY A 75 -6.00 -5.65 20.58
C GLY A 75 -7.26 -6.40 20.18
N THR A 76 -8.32 -5.70 19.78
CA THR A 76 -9.61 -6.32 19.44
C THR A 76 -9.75 -6.60 17.95
N LYS A 77 -9.03 -5.84 17.11
CA LYS A 77 -9.13 -5.90 15.64
C LYS A 77 -7.78 -5.74 14.94
N PRO A 78 -7.68 -6.06 13.65
CA PRO A 78 -6.53 -5.67 12.81
C PRO A 78 -6.36 -4.15 12.72
N ILE A 79 -5.14 -3.73 12.41
CA ILE A 79 -4.82 -2.31 12.16
C ILE A 79 -5.43 -1.91 10.81
N GLY A 80 -6.16 -0.80 10.78
CA GLY A 80 -6.70 -0.25 9.54
C GLY A 80 -5.59 0.28 8.62
N CYS A 81 -5.78 0.18 7.30
CA CYS A 81 -4.75 0.57 6.33
C CYS A 81 -4.29 2.03 6.53
N VAL A 82 -5.25 2.94 6.77
CA VAL A 82 -4.98 4.37 6.96
C VAL A 82 -4.38 4.74 8.32
N GLU A 83 -4.23 3.77 9.24
CA GLU A 83 -3.43 4.00 10.46
C GLU A 83 -1.92 4.06 10.15
N CYS A 84 -1.48 3.50 9.01
CA CYS A 84 -0.10 3.65 8.50
C CYS A 84 -0.06 4.48 7.21
N HIS A 85 -0.98 4.20 6.29
CA HIS A 85 -1.17 4.90 5.02
C HIS A 85 -2.08 6.12 5.20
N HIS A 86 -1.70 7.01 6.13
CA HIS A 86 -2.58 8.08 6.62
C HIS A 86 -2.98 9.11 5.56
N THR A 87 -2.28 9.16 4.42
CA THR A 87 -2.64 10.03 3.29
C THR A 87 -3.61 9.38 2.30
N ASP A 88 -3.81 8.06 2.38
CA ASP A 88 -4.61 7.31 1.42
C ASP A 88 -6.10 7.32 1.76
N GLN A 89 -6.63 8.52 2.01
CA GLN A 89 -8.02 8.80 2.32
C GLN A 89 -8.45 10.16 1.75
N PRO A 90 -9.77 10.43 1.61
CA PRO A 90 -10.24 11.73 1.14
C PRO A 90 -9.75 12.87 2.02
N ALA A 91 -9.52 14.06 1.44
CA ALA A 91 -9.06 15.24 2.18
C ALA A 91 -10.00 15.61 3.35
N ALA A 92 -11.31 15.45 3.16
CA ALA A 92 -12.30 15.68 4.21
C ALA A 92 -12.19 14.69 5.38
N GLU A 93 -11.68 13.48 5.14
CA GLU A 93 -11.41 12.50 6.20
C GLU A 93 -10.06 12.77 6.86
N ALA A 94 -9.00 12.98 6.08
CA ALA A 94 -7.67 13.30 6.61
C ALA A 94 -7.71 14.52 7.56
N ALA A 95 -8.48 15.55 7.22
CA ALA A 95 -8.64 16.75 8.03
C ALA A 95 -9.18 16.50 9.45
N LYS A 96 -9.80 15.34 9.73
CA LYS A 96 -10.32 14.97 11.06
C LYS A 96 -9.24 14.43 12.01
N HIS A 97 -8.04 14.14 11.50
CA HIS A 97 -6.98 13.46 12.24
C HIS A 97 -5.75 14.35 12.42
N PRO A 98 -5.83 15.51 13.11
CA PRO A 98 -4.66 16.34 13.34
C PRO A 98 -3.57 15.57 14.12
N PRO A 99 -2.29 15.75 13.80
CA PRO A 99 -1.75 16.64 12.76
C PRO A 99 -1.73 16.06 11.34
N LEU A 100 -2.13 14.79 11.16
CA LEU A 100 -2.11 14.04 9.91
C LEU A 100 -3.26 14.41 8.96
N LYS A 101 -3.25 15.66 8.48
CA LYS A 101 -4.35 16.27 7.70
C LYS A 101 -4.25 16.16 6.18
N SER A 102 -3.23 15.48 5.65
CA SER A 102 -2.93 15.46 4.22
C SER A 102 -3.55 14.25 3.52
N ALA A 103 -4.04 14.46 2.30
CA ALA A 103 -4.49 13.39 1.39
C ALA A 103 -3.55 13.30 0.17
N HIS A 104 -3.35 12.08 -0.34
CA HIS A 104 -2.61 11.84 -1.57
C HIS A 104 -3.26 10.71 -2.40
N PRO A 105 -3.46 10.90 -3.72
CA PRO A 105 -3.45 12.20 -4.40
C PRO A 105 -4.51 13.16 -3.83
N ALA A 106 -4.39 14.46 -4.10
CA ALA A 106 -5.24 15.48 -3.48
C ALA A 106 -6.74 15.32 -3.81
N ASP A 107 -7.05 14.68 -4.94
CA ASP A 107 -8.38 14.38 -5.45
C ASP A 107 -8.87 12.96 -5.10
N ARG A 108 -8.15 12.24 -4.22
CA ARG A 108 -8.56 10.90 -3.78
C ARG A 108 -9.98 10.94 -3.17
N THR A 109 -10.87 10.12 -3.71
CA THR A 109 -12.27 10.02 -3.26
C THR A 109 -12.57 8.79 -2.41
N VAL A 110 -11.61 7.86 -2.30
CA VAL A 110 -11.78 6.58 -1.60
C VAL A 110 -10.74 6.39 -0.50
N THR A 111 -11.19 5.91 0.65
CA THR A 111 -10.34 5.48 1.76
C THR A 111 -9.70 4.13 1.43
N LEU A 112 -8.40 4.00 1.70
CA LEU A 112 -7.69 2.75 1.54
C LEU A 112 -8.17 1.72 2.57
N THR A 113 -8.60 0.57 2.08
CA THR A 113 -8.98 -0.61 2.86
C THR A 113 -8.47 -1.87 2.14
N ALA A 114 -8.58 -3.03 2.78
CA ALA A 114 -8.24 -4.32 2.17
C ALA A 114 -9.11 -4.64 0.93
N GLU A 115 -10.30 -4.05 0.84
CA GLU A 115 -11.21 -4.17 -0.29
C GLU A 115 -10.86 -3.17 -1.38
N THR A 116 -10.67 -1.88 -1.05
CA THR A 116 -10.44 -0.86 -2.07
C THR A 116 -9.10 -1.05 -2.77
N VAL A 117 -8.05 -1.56 -2.10
CA VAL A 117 -6.76 -1.86 -2.74
C VAL A 117 -6.84 -2.93 -3.85
N LYS A 118 -7.94 -3.68 -3.97
CA LYS A 118 -8.14 -4.65 -5.04
C LYS A 118 -8.73 -4.02 -6.30
N ASP A 119 -9.26 -2.79 -6.21
CA ASP A 119 -9.77 -2.06 -7.36
C ASP A 119 -8.60 -1.51 -8.18
N ALA A 120 -8.55 -1.85 -9.47
CA ALA A 120 -7.54 -1.35 -10.40
C ALA A 120 -7.55 0.18 -10.54
N LYS A 121 -8.63 0.86 -10.14
CA LYS A 121 -8.74 2.31 -10.10
C LYS A 121 -8.19 2.93 -8.81
N THR A 122 -7.87 2.13 -7.80
CA THR A 122 -7.29 2.65 -6.57
C THR A 122 -5.91 3.22 -6.88
N PRO A 123 -5.65 4.49 -6.53
CA PRO A 123 -4.35 5.10 -6.75
C PRO A 123 -3.24 4.28 -6.10
N GLU A 124 -2.06 4.30 -6.72
CA GLU A 124 -0.86 3.68 -6.16
C GLU A 124 -0.67 4.13 -4.71
N VAL A 125 -0.44 3.16 -3.83
CA VAL A 125 -0.21 3.40 -2.40
C VAL A 125 1.26 3.73 -2.20
N PRO A 126 1.63 4.98 -1.85
CA PRO A 126 3.02 5.36 -1.71
C PRO A 126 3.64 4.77 -0.44
N THR A 127 4.94 4.51 -0.49
CA THR A 127 5.73 4.25 0.74
C THR A 127 5.93 5.56 1.50
N CYS A 128 6.15 5.49 2.83
CA CYS A 128 6.43 6.67 3.65
C CYS A 128 7.55 7.55 3.06
N ARG A 129 8.60 6.93 2.51
CA ARG A 129 9.77 7.58 1.90
C ARG A 129 9.45 8.43 0.67
N ALA A 130 8.28 8.22 0.04
CA ALA A 130 7.88 9.03 -1.10
C ALA A 130 7.61 10.50 -0.71
N CYS A 131 7.21 10.73 0.54
CA CYS A 131 6.96 12.05 1.13
C CYS A 131 7.99 12.39 2.23
N HIS A 132 8.26 11.44 3.12
CA HIS A 132 9.21 11.58 4.23
C HIS A 132 10.60 11.16 3.76
N ALA A 133 11.29 12.04 3.04
CA ALA A 133 12.64 11.75 2.56
C ALA A 133 13.67 11.70 3.71
N GLN A 134 14.87 11.21 3.41
CA GLN A 134 16.02 11.33 4.31
C GLN A 134 16.35 12.82 4.51
N GLU A 135 16.94 13.16 5.66
CA GLU A 135 17.48 14.50 5.88
C GLU A 135 18.45 14.91 4.77
N GLY A 136 18.22 16.11 4.21
CA GLY A 136 18.98 16.67 3.09
C GLY A 136 18.53 16.22 1.70
N ASP A 137 17.61 15.26 1.60
CA ASP A 137 17.08 14.78 0.33
C ASP A 137 15.72 15.41 -0.02
N LYS A 138 15.41 15.43 -1.32
CA LYS A 138 14.12 15.89 -1.82
C LYS A 138 13.12 14.71 -1.87
N PRO A 139 11.88 14.88 -1.35
CA PRO A 139 10.83 13.88 -1.53
C PRO A 139 10.49 13.62 -2.99
N LYS A 140 10.00 12.41 -3.27
CA LYS A 140 9.54 12.03 -4.61
C LYS A 140 8.24 12.73 -4.98
N LEU A 141 7.32 12.89 -4.02
CA LEU A 141 5.94 13.34 -4.27
C LEU A 141 5.68 14.78 -3.85
N LEU A 142 6.55 15.39 -3.06
CA LEU A 142 6.36 16.71 -2.48
C LEU A 142 7.52 17.64 -2.82
N ALA A 143 7.28 18.94 -2.74
CA ALA A 143 8.30 19.97 -2.95
C ALA A 143 9.38 19.96 -1.85
N ALA A 144 9.00 19.66 -0.61
CA ALA A 144 9.87 19.57 0.56
C ALA A 144 9.35 18.49 1.52
N ILE A 145 10.20 18.07 2.46
CA ILE A 145 9.83 17.12 3.51
C ILE A 145 8.70 17.75 4.36
N PRO A 146 7.62 17.01 4.69
CA PRO A 146 6.53 17.54 5.50
C PRO A 146 7.00 18.05 6.85
N GLU A 147 6.38 19.14 7.29
CA GLU A 147 6.59 19.73 8.60
C GLU A 147 5.29 19.70 9.41
N VAL A 148 5.43 19.54 10.73
CA VAL A 148 4.32 19.61 11.68
C VAL A 148 4.73 20.42 12.89
N THR A 149 3.87 21.33 13.33
CA THR A 149 4.00 21.99 14.62
C THR A 149 3.02 21.32 15.58
N TYR A 150 3.54 20.68 16.63
CA TYR A 150 2.70 20.07 17.65
C TYR A 150 2.22 21.13 18.65
N GLU A 151 1.17 20.79 19.40
CA GLU A 151 0.64 21.67 20.43
C GLU A 151 1.72 21.94 21.51
N GLY A 152 1.97 23.22 21.79
CA GLY A 152 3.00 23.65 22.74
C GLY A 152 4.38 23.89 22.12
N ASP A 153 4.62 23.46 20.88
CA ASP A 153 5.87 23.72 20.17
C ASP A 153 5.82 25.05 19.42
N THR A 154 6.93 25.79 19.42
CA THR A 154 7.09 27.01 18.63
C THR A 154 7.68 26.75 17.25
N ASP A 155 8.50 25.71 17.14
CA ASP A 155 9.22 25.38 15.91
C ASP A 155 8.61 24.17 15.21
N PRO A 156 8.50 24.19 13.88
CA PRO A 156 8.03 23.03 13.13
C PRO A 156 9.04 21.88 13.21
N THR A 157 8.51 20.69 13.42
CA THR A 157 9.24 19.43 13.33
C THR A 157 9.23 18.93 11.88
N VAL A 158 10.42 18.79 11.30
CA VAL A 158 10.61 18.20 9.95
C VAL A 158 10.49 16.68 10.03
N LEU A 159 9.47 16.11 9.38
CA LEU A 159 9.17 14.69 9.38
C LEU A 159 9.99 13.95 8.31
N THR A 160 11.29 13.78 8.56
CA THR A 160 12.16 12.90 7.75
C THR A 160 11.68 11.43 7.82
N ASN A 161 12.21 10.54 6.97
CA ASN A 161 11.91 9.10 7.06
C ASN A 161 12.16 8.55 8.47
N GLU A 162 13.31 8.89 9.07
CA GLU A 162 13.67 8.51 10.43
C GLU A 162 12.57 8.90 11.41
N LEU A 163 12.17 10.18 11.41
CA LEU A 163 11.24 10.67 12.41
C LEU A 163 9.81 10.16 12.16
N ALA A 164 9.39 10.06 10.90
CA ALA A 164 8.10 9.51 10.55
C ALA A 164 7.95 8.04 10.99
N TYR A 165 8.99 7.21 10.80
CA TYR A 165 8.98 5.83 11.30
C TYR A 165 8.89 5.79 12.81
N HIS A 166 9.76 6.50 13.52
CA HIS A 166 9.77 6.47 14.99
C HIS A 166 8.47 7.00 15.58
N ASN A 167 7.93 8.11 15.09
CA ASN A 167 6.69 8.66 15.60
C ASN A 167 5.51 7.72 15.39
N ASN A 168 5.37 7.16 14.18
CA ASN A 168 4.23 6.30 13.87
C ASN A 168 4.33 4.92 14.55
N CYS A 169 5.48 4.25 14.41
CA CYS A 169 5.67 2.92 14.95
C CYS A 169 5.68 2.92 16.47
N ASN A 170 6.46 3.82 17.10
CA ASN A 170 6.51 3.90 18.54
C ASN A 170 5.18 4.37 19.12
N GLY A 171 4.54 5.36 18.50
CA GLY A 171 3.25 5.88 18.97
C GLY A 171 2.18 4.79 19.10
N CYS A 172 2.07 3.87 18.13
CA CYS A 172 1.12 2.77 18.22
C CYS A 172 1.58 1.70 19.23
N HIS A 173 2.85 1.31 19.20
CA HIS A 173 3.36 0.26 20.10
C HIS A 173 3.36 0.67 21.58
N ASP A 174 3.74 1.90 21.88
CA ASP A 174 3.76 2.44 23.25
C ASP A 174 2.33 2.48 23.80
N LYS A 175 1.36 3.00 23.03
CA LYS A 175 -0.07 3.00 23.41
C LYS A 175 -0.60 1.57 23.63
N ALA A 176 -0.27 0.64 22.74
CA ALA A 176 -0.69 -0.75 22.89
C ALA A 176 -0.08 -1.39 24.15
N THR A 177 1.19 -1.12 24.42
CA THR A 177 1.90 -1.60 25.60
C THR A 177 1.34 -1.00 26.87
N GLU A 178 1.06 0.30 26.88
CA GLU A 178 0.48 1.00 28.01
C GLU A 178 -0.91 0.45 28.34
N LEU A 179 -1.77 0.31 27.33
CA LEU A 179 -3.16 -0.13 27.49
C LEU A 179 -3.26 -1.61 27.88
N ARG A 180 -2.45 -2.48 27.26
CA ARG A 180 -2.59 -3.95 27.36
C ARG A 180 -1.48 -4.63 28.15
N LYS A 181 -0.48 -3.88 28.65
CA LYS A 181 0.70 -4.38 29.39
C LYS A 181 1.49 -5.45 28.61
N LEU A 182 1.64 -5.24 27.30
CA LEU A 182 2.35 -6.18 26.42
C LEU A 182 3.85 -6.20 26.76
N LYS A 183 4.43 -7.40 26.91
CA LYS A 183 5.87 -7.56 27.14
C LYS A 183 6.67 -7.74 25.85
N THR A 184 5.99 -8.21 24.80
CA THR A 184 6.61 -8.61 23.53
C THR A 184 6.56 -7.53 22.46
N ALA A 185 5.73 -6.50 22.63
CA ALA A 185 5.72 -5.37 21.72
C ALA A 185 7.05 -4.58 21.84
N PRO A 186 7.62 -4.08 20.74
CA PRO A 186 8.68 -3.08 20.81
C PRO A 186 8.17 -1.81 21.49
N THR A 187 9.04 -0.99 22.07
CA THR A 187 8.67 0.33 22.59
C THR A 187 9.72 1.36 22.20
N ASN A 188 9.42 2.64 22.35
CA ASN A 188 10.38 3.73 22.09
C ASN A 188 11.68 3.62 22.90
N ASN A 189 11.68 2.91 24.03
CA ASN A 189 12.82 2.74 24.91
C ASN A 189 13.65 1.48 24.62
N GLU A 190 13.21 0.64 23.68
CA GLU A 190 13.81 -0.68 23.42
C GLU A 190 14.21 -0.80 21.96
N CYS A 191 15.14 0.06 21.50
CA CYS A 191 15.55 0.17 20.09
C CYS A 191 15.89 -1.19 19.46
N ALA A 192 16.55 -2.08 20.19
CA ALA A 192 16.95 -3.40 19.73
C ALA A 192 15.78 -4.36 19.42
N LYS A 193 14.56 -4.08 19.92
CA LYS A 193 13.37 -4.90 19.58
C LYS A 193 12.89 -4.66 18.15
N CYS A 194 13.14 -3.49 17.58
CA CYS A 194 12.87 -3.18 16.17
C CYS A 194 14.13 -3.40 15.30
N HIS A 195 15.27 -2.92 15.76
CA HIS A 195 16.54 -2.95 15.03
C HIS A 195 17.30 -4.25 15.30
N THR A 196 16.74 -5.36 14.80
CA THR A 196 17.28 -6.72 15.02
C THR A 196 18.28 -7.15 13.95
N GLY A 197 18.45 -6.37 12.88
CA GLY A 197 19.43 -6.68 11.85
C GLY A 197 20.86 -6.51 12.35
N ALA A 198 21.68 -7.56 12.20
CA ALA A 198 23.12 -7.36 12.11
C ALA A 198 23.42 -6.50 10.87
N LYS A 199 24.42 -5.61 10.96
CA LYS A 199 24.89 -4.85 9.80
C LYS A 199 25.39 -5.76 8.70
#